data_AF-A0A256Y0B1-F1
#
_entry.id   AF-A0A256Y0B1-F1
#
_cell.length_a   1.000
_cell.length_b   1.000
_cell.length_c   1.000
_cell.angle_alpha   90.00
_cell.angle_beta   90.00
_cell.angle_gamma   90.00
#
_symmetry.space_group_name_H-M   'P 1'
#
loop_
_entity.id
_entity.type
_entity.pdbx_description
1 polymer ?
#
loop_
_entity_poly.entity_id
_entity_poly.type
_entity_poly.pdbx_seq_one_letter_code
_entity_poly.pdbx_strand_id
1 'polypeptide(L)'
;MKINPYYFKIFNYINLYMCIEELRKKIDKIDDKIINLLSERLKYAIDISKYKKQNNIKIKQENREKQIFDRIEKLAEQKNISVFFVKKLYRQIIDETVKAEEDN
;
A
#
# COMPACT_ATOMS: atom_id res chain seq x y z
N MET A 1 8.77 51.35 -2.56
CA MET A 1 9.18 50.75 -3.85
C MET A 1 8.01 49.89 -4.34
N LYS A 2 7.34 50.25 -5.45
CA LYS A 2 6.23 49.43 -5.98
C LYS A 2 6.83 48.25 -6.75
N ILE A 3 6.63 47.03 -6.25
CA ILE A 3 7.05 45.82 -6.94
C ILE A 3 6.29 45.76 -8.26
N ASN A 4 7.02 45.65 -9.37
CA ASN A 4 6.45 45.62 -10.70
C ASN A 4 5.53 44.39 -10.84
N PRO A 5 4.24 44.57 -11.21
CA PRO A 5 3.23 43.52 -11.22
C PRO A 5 3.53 42.37 -12.19
N TYR A 6 4.41 42.58 -13.19
CA TYR A 6 4.88 41.52 -14.06
C TYR A 6 5.71 40.47 -13.31
N TYR A 7 6.56 40.88 -12.36
CA TYR A 7 7.34 39.94 -11.55
C TYR A 7 6.45 39.14 -10.59
N PHE A 8 5.38 39.73 -10.07
CA PHE A 8 4.39 39.02 -9.26
C PHE A 8 3.64 37.95 -10.07
N LYS A 9 3.34 38.24 -11.35
CA LYS A 9 2.68 37.32 -12.26
C LYS A 9 3.60 36.17 -12.70
N ILE A 10 4.88 36.47 -12.96
CA ILE A 10 5.92 35.47 -13.29
C ILE A 10 6.20 34.55 -12.08
N PHE A 11 6.34 35.11 -10.88
CA PHE A 11 6.53 34.35 -9.64
C PHE A 11 5.34 33.40 -9.37
N ASN A 12 4.11 33.84 -9.65
CA ASN A 12 2.91 33.01 -9.56
C ASN A 12 2.85 31.91 -10.65
N TYR A 13 3.29 32.18 -11.87
CA TYR A 13 3.32 31.17 -12.94
C TYR A 13 4.34 30.05 -12.67
N ILE A 14 5.47 30.38 -12.05
CA ILE A 14 6.47 29.39 -11.62
C ILE A 14 5.93 28.50 -10.48
N ASN A 15 5.05 29.05 -9.62
CA ASN A 15 4.38 28.34 -8.54
C ASN A 15 3.24 27.40 -9.00
N LEU A 16 2.92 27.36 -10.30
CA LEU A 16 1.87 26.50 -10.84
C LEU A 16 2.33 25.04 -11.00
N TYR A 17 3.63 24.79 -11.01
CA TYR A 17 4.22 23.46 -11.06
C TYR A 17 4.75 23.07 -9.69
N MET A 18 4.23 21.97 -9.14
CA MET A 18 4.85 21.36 -7.97
C MET A 18 6.32 21.06 -8.25
N CYS A 19 7.22 21.50 -7.38
CA CYS A 19 8.62 21.15 -7.54
C CYS A 19 8.84 19.67 -7.18
N ILE A 20 9.98 19.12 -7.62
CA ILE A 20 10.35 17.71 -7.36
C ILE A 20 10.28 17.39 -5.86
N GLU A 21 10.70 18.33 -5.00
CA GLU A 21 10.68 18.15 -3.55
C GLU A 21 9.27 18.06 -2.97
N GLU A 22 8.30 18.79 -3.52
CA GLU A 22 6.91 18.68 -3.10
C GLU A 22 6.28 17.35 -3.54
N LEU A 23 6.63 16.87 -4.73
CA LEU A 23 6.19 15.56 -5.21
C LEU A 23 6.77 14.43 -4.35
N ARG A 24 8.06 14.50 -4.00
CA ARG A 24 8.72 13.57 -3.07
C ARG A 24 8.02 13.53 -1.72
N LYS A 25 7.73 14.70 -1.11
CA LYS A 25 6.96 14.76 0.14
C LYS A 25 5.56 14.14 0.04
N LYS A 26 4.93 14.16 -1.13
CA LYS A 26 3.65 13.45 -1.34
C LYS A 26 3.86 11.93 -1.41
N ILE A 27 4.94 11.47 -2.03
CA ILE A 27 5.32 10.05 -2.06
C ILE A 27 5.62 9.57 -0.63
N ASP A 28 6.43 10.28 0.14
CA ASP A 28 6.76 9.92 1.53
C ASP A 28 5.49 9.72 2.37
N LYS A 29 4.52 10.64 2.24
CA LYS A 29 3.22 10.51 2.92
C LYS A 29 2.37 9.33 2.47
N ILE A 30 2.54 8.88 1.22
CA ILE A 30 1.87 7.67 0.72
C ILE A 30 2.58 6.45 1.28
N ASP A 31 3.91 6.45 1.30
CA ASP A 31 4.72 5.36 1.84
C ASP A 31 4.45 5.16 3.34
N ASP A 32 4.34 6.23 4.13
CA ASP A 32 3.92 6.17 5.53
C ASP A 32 2.55 5.48 5.68
N LYS A 33 1.60 5.78 4.78
CA LYS A 33 0.28 5.13 4.79
C LYS A 33 0.38 3.66 4.42
N ILE A 34 1.22 3.31 3.45
CA ILE A 34 1.44 1.92 3.04
C ILE A 34 1.97 1.12 4.24
N ILE A 35 2.99 1.62 4.95
CA ILE A 35 3.56 0.95 6.12
C ILE A 35 2.51 0.77 7.23
N ASN A 36 1.72 1.80 7.53
CA ASN A 36 0.66 1.71 8.53
C ASN A 36 -0.41 0.67 8.16
N LEU A 37 -0.85 0.65 6.90
CA LEU A 37 -1.83 -0.33 6.42
C LEU A 37 -1.29 -1.77 6.42
N LEU A 38 0.00 -1.95 6.13
CA LEU A 38 0.65 -3.26 6.22
C LEU A 38 0.72 -3.76 7.68
N SER A 39 1.07 -2.88 8.61
CA SER A 39 1.08 -3.18 10.05
C SER A 39 -0.32 -3.60 10.53
N GLU A 40 -1.35 -2.84 10.17
CA GLU A 40 -2.74 -3.17 10.52
C GLU A 40 -3.17 -4.52 9.93
N ARG A 41 -2.83 -4.78 8.65
CA ARG A 41 -3.12 -6.06 8.00
C ARG A 41 -2.46 -7.24 8.72
N LEU A 42 -1.21 -7.09 9.15
CA LEU A 42 -0.48 -8.14 9.89
C LEU A 42 -1.13 -8.41 11.25
N LYS A 43 -1.56 -7.36 11.97
CA LYS A 43 -2.28 -7.52 13.23
C LYS A 43 -3.53 -8.38 13.08
N TYR A 44 -4.37 -8.11 12.07
CA TYR A 44 -5.55 -8.93 11.81
C TYR A 44 -5.21 -10.37 11.43
N ALA A 45 -4.11 -10.59 10.70
CA ALA A 45 -3.69 -11.94 10.38
C ALA A 45 -3.26 -12.74 11.62
N ILE A 46 -2.54 -12.10 12.55
CA ILE A 46 -2.19 -12.70 13.85
C ILE A 46 -3.47 -13.05 14.63
N ASP A 47 -4.45 -12.15 14.66
CA ASP A 47 -5.73 -12.41 15.34
C ASP A 47 -6.50 -13.58 14.70
N ILE A 48 -6.49 -13.67 13.36
CA ILE A 48 -7.04 -14.82 12.62
C ILE A 48 -6.30 -16.11 12.98
N SER A 49 -4.96 -16.08 13.08
CA SER A 49 -4.16 -17.24 13.46
C SER A 49 -4.49 -17.73 14.88
N LYS A 50 -4.59 -16.80 15.85
CA LYS A 50 -5.03 -17.12 17.22
C LYS A 50 -6.41 -17.78 17.22
N TYR A 51 -7.36 -17.22 16.47
CA TYR A 51 -8.69 -17.80 16.33
C TYR A 51 -8.65 -19.21 15.71
N LYS A 52 -7.88 -19.42 14.64
CA LYS A 52 -7.72 -20.74 14.00
C LYS A 52 -7.16 -21.77 14.98
N LYS A 53 -6.12 -21.41 15.74
CA LYS A 53 -5.52 -22.27 16.78
C LYS A 53 -6.53 -22.67 17.85
N GLN A 54 -7.28 -21.70 18.38
CA GLN A 54 -8.31 -21.94 19.40
C GLN A 54 -9.45 -22.85 18.91
N ASN A 55 -9.73 -22.84 17.61
CA ASN A 55 -10.84 -23.60 17.01
C ASN A 55 -10.38 -24.84 16.21
N ASN A 56 -9.11 -25.24 16.32
CA ASN A 56 -8.52 -26.37 15.58
C ASN A 56 -8.74 -26.30 14.04
N ILE A 57 -8.73 -25.08 13.49
CA ILE A 57 -8.86 -24.84 12.04
C ILE A 57 -7.47 -24.93 11.40
N LYS A 58 -7.36 -25.58 10.23
CA LYS A 58 -6.11 -25.63 9.47
C LYS A 58 -5.57 -24.22 9.16
N ILE A 59 -4.27 -24.04 9.38
CA ILE A 59 -3.56 -22.76 9.17
C ILE A 59 -3.60 -22.37 7.69
N LYS A 60 -3.18 -23.27 6.81
CA LYS A 60 -3.15 -23.05 5.36
C LYS A 60 -4.53 -23.24 4.73
N GLN A 61 -4.97 -22.21 4.00
CA GLN A 61 -6.26 -22.19 3.29
C GLN A 61 -6.06 -21.70 1.85
N GLU A 62 -5.73 -22.60 0.93
CA GLU A 62 -5.39 -22.27 -0.48
C GLU A 62 -6.53 -21.54 -1.20
N ASN A 63 -7.78 -21.88 -0.89
CA ASN A 63 -8.96 -21.17 -1.40
C ASN A 63 -8.96 -19.68 -1.01
N ARG A 64 -8.48 -19.35 0.19
CA ARG A 64 -8.41 -17.97 0.66
C ARG A 64 -7.34 -17.20 -0.10
N GLU A 65 -6.17 -17.78 -0.33
CA GLU A 65 -5.11 -17.16 -1.15
C GLU A 65 -5.61 -16.87 -2.56
N LYS A 66 -6.26 -17.85 -3.21
CA LYS A 66 -6.84 -17.66 -4.54
C LYS A 66 -7.81 -16.48 -4.58
N GLN A 67 -8.72 -16.38 -3.61
CA GLN A 67 -9.63 -15.23 -3.48
C GLN A 67 -8.92 -13.88 -3.28
N ILE A 68 -7.76 -13.85 -2.59
CA ILE A 68 -6.95 -12.63 -2.48
C ILE A 68 -6.43 -12.25 -3.86
N PHE A 69 -5.80 -13.18 -4.57
CA PHE A 69 -5.21 -12.95 -5.89
C PHE A 69 -6.28 -12.50 -6.91
N ASP A 70 -7.41 -13.20 -6.99
CA ASP A 70 -8.51 -12.82 -7.90
C ASP A 70 -9.04 -11.41 -7.61
N ARG A 71 -9.09 -11.00 -6.33
CA ARG A 71 -9.54 -9.66 -5.93
C ARG A 71 -8.52 -8.58 -6.30
N ILE A 72 -7.24 -8.79 -6.03
CA ILE A 72 -6.21 -7.77 -6.28
C ILE A 72 -5.91 -7.60 -7.76
N GLU A 73 -6.06 -8.65 -8.58
CA GLU A 73 -5.92 -8.57 -10.03
C GLU A 73 -6.95 -7.60 -10.62
N LYS A 74 -8.23 -7.80 -10.26
CA LYS A 74 -9.32 -6.89 -10.66
C LYS A 74 -9.07 -5.45 -10.22
N LEU A 75 -8.58 -5.25 -9.00
CA LEU A 75 -8.26 -3.91 -8.49
C LEU A 75 -7.07 -3.28 -9.24
N ALA A 76 -6.05 -4.06 -9.56
CA ALA A 76 -4.88 -3.59 -10.31
C ALA A 76 -5.30 -3.12 -11.72
N GLU A 77 -6.10 -3.91 -12.41
CA GLU A 77 -6.67 -3.57 -13.72
C GLU A 77 -7.48 -2.26 -13.65
N GLN A 78 -8.40 -2.14 -12.69
CA GLN A 78 -9.21 -0.93 -12.50
C GLN A 78 -8.39 0.33 -12.20
N LYS A 79 -7.21 0.18 -11.59
CA LYS A 79 -6.31 1.29 -11.24
C LYS A 79 -5.20 1.50 -12.25
N ASN A 80 -5.20 0.78 -13.37
CA ASN A 80 -4.13 0.81 -14.38
C ASN A 80 -2.73 0.54 -13.78
N ILE A 81 -2.66 -0.38 -12.81
CA ILE A 81 -1.40 -0.86 -12.22
C ILE A 81 -1.10 -2.23 -12.83
N SER A 82 0.18 -2.52 -13.08
CA SER A 82 0.62 -3.82 -13.56
C SER A 82 0.15 -4.95 -12.65
N VAL A 83 -0.69 -5.84 -13.18
CA VAL A 83 -1.19 -7.03 -12.48
C VAL A 83 -0.03 -7.90 -12.00
N PHE A 84 0.99 -8.08 -12.84
CA PHE A 84 2.19 -8.84 -12.50
C PHE A 84 2.90 -8.25 -11.28
N PHE A 85 3.08 -6.93 -11.24
CA PHE A 85 3.69 -6.25 -10.10
C PHE A 85 2.88 -6.44 -8.82
N VAL A 86 1.56 -6.25 -8.88
CA VAL A 86 0.68 -6.38 -7.71
C VAL A 86 0.67 -7.82 -7.18
N LYS A 87 0.62 -8.83 -8.06
CA LYS A 87 0.72 -10.23 -7.64
C LYS A 87 2.04 -10.54 -6.95
N LYS A 88 3.17 -10.04 -7.49
CA LYS A 88 4.49 -10.22 -6.88
C LYS A 88 4.56 -9.58 -5.49
N LEU A 89 4.07 -8.35 -5.35
CA LEU A 89 4.01 -7.65 -4.07
C LEU A 89 3.14 -8.39 -3.05
N TYR A 90 1.93 -8.79 -3.43
CA TYR A 90 1.01 -9.48 -2.52
C TYR A 90 1.48 -10.86 -2.12
N ARG A 91 2.24 -11.56 -2.99
CA ARG A 91 2.91 -12.80 -2.60
C ARG A 91 3.85 -12.56 -1.41
N GLN A 92 4.72 -11.54 -1.49
CA GLN A 92 5.62 -11.19 -0.38
C GLN A 92 4.87 -10.82 0.90
N ILE A 93 3.76 -10.08 0.80
CA ILE A 93 2.93 -9.71 1.96
C ILE A 93 2.31 -10.96 2.61
N ILE A 94 1.83 -11.92 1.80
CA ILE A 94 1.26 -13.18 2.31
C ILE A 94 2.35 -14.05 2.94
N ASP A 95 3.51 -14.17 2.30
CA ASP A 95 4.63 -14.97 2.81
C ASP A 95 5.09 -14.44 4.17
N GLU A 96 5.18 -13.12 4.34
CA GLU A 96 5.51 -12.49 5.63
C GLU A 96 4.44 -12.75 6.70
N THR A 97 3.17 -12.78 6.28
CA THR A 97 2.07 -13.13 7.17
C THR A 97 2.22 -14.55 7.69
N VAL A 98 2.51 -15.51 6.81
CA VAL A 98 2.66 -16.93 7.18
C VAL A 98 3.81 -17.12 8.16
N LYS A 99 4.96 -16.45 7.95
CA LYS A 99 6.07 -16.49 8.92
C LYS A 99 5.65 -15.98 10.30
N ALA A 100 4.95 -14.84 10.34
CA ALA A 100 4.44 -14.30 11.60
C ALA A 100 3.41 -15.22 12.28
N GLU A 101 2.72 -16.10 11.53
CA GLU A 101 1.82 -17.10 12.08
C GLU A 101 2.56 -18.33 12.66
N GLU A 102 3.73 -18.66 12.13
CA GLU A 102 4.60 -19.77 12.58
C GLU A 102 5.40 -19.43 13.84
N ASP A 103 5.81 -18.17 14.00
CA ASP A 103 6.59 -17.69 15.15
C ASP A 103 5.74 -17.41 16.41
N ASN A 104 4.41 -17.30 16.27
CA ASN A 104 3.44 -17.17 17.37
C ASN A 104 2.77 -18.51 17.70
#